data_AF-A0AA38CMA6-F1
#
_entry.id   AF-A0AA38CMA6-F1
#
_cell.length_a   1.000
_cell.length_b   1.000
_cell.length_c   1.000
_cell.angle_alpha   90.00
_cell.angle_beta   90.00
_cell.angle_gamma   90.00
#
_symmetry.space_group_name_H-M   'P 1'
#
loop_
_entity.id
_entity.type
_entity.pdbx_description
1 polymer ?
#
loop_
_entity_poly.entity_id
_entity_poly.type
_entity_poly.pdbx_seq_one_letter_code
_entity_poly.pdbx_strand_id
1 'polypeptide(L)'
;FVAVEKIKDQLLENNKQTTWVPDYVKEKRFHNWLENARDWSISRSRFWGTPLPVWISDDGNEKVVVGSIEKLEKLSGIKVTDLHRHKIDHITIPSGRGSKFGVLRRVDDVFDCWFESGSMPYAYIHYPFENKELFESNFPGHFVAEGLDQTRG
;
A
#
# COMPACT_ATOMS: atom_id res chain seq x y z
N PHE A 1 1.49 -5.12 9.28
CA PHE A 1 0.03 -5.24 9.15
C PHE A 1 -0.59 -3.87 8.95
N VAL A 2 -1.68 -3.79 8.19
CA VAL A 2 -2.57 -2.63 8.15
C VAL A 2 -3.72 -2.89 9.13
N ALA A 3 -4.05 -1.89 9.96
CA ALA A 3 -4.98 -2.01 11.07
C ALA A 3 -6.47 -1.98 10.62
N VAL A 4 -6.89 -3.00 9.89
CA VAL A 4 -8.25 -3.13 9.32
C VAL A 4 -9.31 -3.21 10.41
N GLU A 5 -9.00 -3.85 11.55
CA GLU A 5 -9.96 -3.99 12.66
C GLU A 5 -10.44 -2.63 13.17
N LYS A 6 -9.61 -1.57 13.06
CA LYS A 6 -9.95 -0.20 13.47
C LYS A 6 -10.92 0.51 12.53
N ILE A 7 -11.04 0.08 11.28
CA ILE A 7 -11.89 0.71 10.25
C ILE A 7 -13.06 -0.19 9.83
N LYS A 8 -13.24 -1.33 10.50
CA LYS A 8 -14.22 -2.35 10.12
C LYS A 8 -15.65 -1.82 10.04
N ASP A 9 -16.07 -1.01 10.99
CA ASP A 9 -17.43 -0.44 11.00
C ASP A 9 -17.66 0.49 9.80
N GLN A 10 -16.63 1.27 9.43
CA GLN A 10 -16.67 2.13 8.25
C GLN A 10 -16.73 1.30 6.96
N LEU A 11 -16.00 0.18 6.88
CA LEU A 11 -16.07 -0.73 5.73
C LEU A 11 -17.47 -1.35 5.58
N LEU A 12 -18.09 -1.77 6.68
CA LEU A 12 -19.46 -2.30 6.67
C LEU A 12 -20.47 -1.26 6.23
N GLU A 13 -20.33 -0.01 6.69
CA GLU A 13 -21.23 1.08 6.32
C GLU A 13 -21.06 1.49 4.85
N ASN A 14 -19.83 1.59 4.36
CA ASN A 14 -19.56 1.86 2.95
C ASN A 14 -20.09 0.73 2.06
N ASN A 15 -19.96 -0.54 2.46
CA ASN A 15 -20.50 -1.66 1.71
C ASN A 15 -22.03 -1.55 1.55
N LYS A 16 -22.77 -1.07 2.56
CA LYS A 16 -24.23 -0.88 2.46
C LYS A 16 -24.62 0.10 1.36
N GLN A 17 -23.82 1.15 1.14
CA GLN A 17 -24.07 2.21 0.15
C GLN A 17 -23.83 1.75 -1.31
N THR A 18 -23.24 0.57 -1.52
CA THR A 18 -22.96 0.03 -2.86
C THR A 18 -24.10 -0.86 -3.39
N THR A 19 -24.24 -0.94 -4.71
CA THR A 19 -25.18 -1.86 -5.38
C THR A 19 -24.40 -3.02 -5.97
N TRP A 20 -24.84 -4.25 -5.70
CA TRP A 20 -24.18 -5.47 -6.19
C TRP A 20 -25.15 -6.29 -7.02
N VAL A 21 -24.66 -6.90 -8.09
CA VAL A 21 -25.44 -7.83 -8.89
C VAL A 21 -24.69 -9.17 -8.94
N PRO A 22 -25.23 -10.26 -8.40
CA PRO A 22 -26.49 -10.39 -7.66
C PRO A 22 -26.40 -9.98 -6.18
N ASP A 23 -27.49 -9.46 -5.61
CA ASP A 23 -27.53 -8.89 -4.24
C ASP A 23 -27.05 -9.86 -3.14
N TYR A 24 -27.36 -11.16 -3.27
CA TYR A 24 -26.98 -12.14 -2.25
C TYR A 24 -25.45 -12.25 -2.06
N VAL A 25 -24.65 -11.86 -3.05
CA VAL A 25 -23.18 -11.86 -2.94
C VAL A 25 -22.72 -10.78 -1.96
N LYS A 26 -23.31 -9.58 -2.03
CA LYS A 26 -23.06 -8.48 -1.08
C LYS A 26 -23.34 -8.94 0.34
N GLU A 27 -24.54 -9.45 0.59
CA GLU A 27 -25.02 -9.74 1.94
C GLU A 27 -24.37 -11.01 2.51
N LYS A 28 -24.34 -12.10 1.74
CA LYS A 28 -23.96 -13.41 2.29
C LYS A 28 -22.47 -13.73 2.17
N ARG A 29 -21.78 -13.18 1.16
CA ARG A 29 -20.38 -13.53 0.88
C ARG A 29 -19.42 -12.44 1.33
N PHE A 30 -19.68 -11.19 0.95
CA PHE A 30 -18.76 -10.09 1.24
C PHE A 30 -19.00 -9.46 2.61
N HIS A 31 -20.25 -9.12 2.96
CA HIS A 31 -20.59 -8.52 4.25
C HIS A 31 -20.20 -9.42 5.43
N ASN A 32 -20.61 -10.69 5.43
CA ASN A 32 -20.21 -11.67 6.47
C ASN A 32 -18.70 -11.83 6.63
N TRP A 33 -17.93 -11.63 5.55
CA TRP A 33 -16.47 -11.65 5.63
C TRP A 33 -15.91 -10.38 6.26
N LEU A 34 -16.43 -9.21 5.87
CA LEU A 34 -16.06 -7.93 6.45
C LEU A 34 -16.32 -7.87 7.96
N GLU A 35 -17.42 -8.45 8.45
CA GLU A 35 -17.75 -8.50 9.89
C GLU A 35 -16.65 -9.17 10.73
N ASN A 36 -15.94 -10.12 10.12
CA ASN A 36 -14.88 -10.91 10.73
C ASN A 36 -13.48 -10.52 10.21
N ALA A 37 -13.36 -9.40 9.48
CA ALA A 37 -12.10 -8.94 8.94
C ALA A 37 -11.08 -8.71 10.07
N ARG A 38 -9.84 -9.15 9.80
CA ARG A 38 -8.68 -9.01 10.67
C ARG A 38 -7.67 -8.07 10.05
N ASP A 39 -6.72 -7.61 10.84
CA ASP A 39 -5.60 -6.83 10.35
C ASP A 39 -4.89 -7.52 9.18
N TRP A 40 -4.66 -6.75 8.11
CA TRP A 40 -4.15 -7.30 6.86
C TRP A 40 -2.63 -7.37 6.89
N SER A 41 -2.10 -8.59 6.73
CA SER A 41 -0.67 -8.79 6.46
C SER A 41 -0.35 -8.39 5.02
N ILE A 42 0.25 -7.21 4.85
CA ILE A 42 0.62 -6.64 3.54
C ILE A 42 2.08 -6.88 3.14
N SER A 43 2.90 -7.51 4.00
CA SER A 43 4.30 -7.78 3.69
C SER A 43 4.49 -9.21 3.20
N ARG A 44 5.38 -9.40 2.23
CA ARG A 44 5.71 -10.69 1.64
C ARG A 44 7.22 -10.83 1.51
N SER A 45 7.76 -11.92 2.02
CA SER A 45 9.17 -12.27 1.82
C SER A 45 9.37 -12.91 0.44
N ARG A 46 9.38 -12.06 -0.60
CA ARG A 46 9.49 -12.42 -2.02
C ARG A 46 10.46 -11.47 -2.73
N PHE A 47 10.90 -11.87 -3.93
CA PHE A 47 11.87 -11.10 -4.72
C PHE A 47 11.22 -10.13 -5.71
N TRP A 48 10.12 -10.54 -6.33
CA TRP A 48 9.39 -9.74 -7.32
C TRP A 48 8.10 -9.19 -6.72
N GLY A 49 7.92 -7.87 -6.83
CA GLY A 49 6.83 -7.09 -6.24
C GLY A 49 7.32 -5.70 -5.86
N THR A 50 6.40 -4.80 -5.55
CA THR A 50 6.74 -3.43 -5.12
C THR A 50 7.43 -3.47 -3.76
N PRO A 51 8.66 -2.95 -3.63
CA PRO A 51 9.36 -2.98 -2.35
C PRO A 51 8.65 -2.15 -1.28
N LEU A 52 8.57 -2.65 -0.04
CA LEU A 52 8.07 -1.84 1.07
C LEU A 52 9.01 -0.66 1.31
N PRO A 53 8.52 0.59 1.31
CA PRO A 53 9.37 1.77 1.33
C PRO A 53 9.70 2.18 2.78
N VAL A 54 10.11 1.21 3.60
CA VAL A 54 10.43 1.41 5.01
C VAL A 54 11.92 1.18 5.22
N TRP A 55 12.61 2.23 5.64
CA TRP A 55 14.00 2.17 6.09
C TRP A 55 14.03 2.12 7.61
N ILE A 56 14.82 1.20 8.16
CA ILE A 56 14.93 0.95 9.60
C ILE A 56 16.40 0.92 10.02
N SER A 57 16.69 1.42 11.21
CA SER A 57 18.01 1.29 11.82
C SER A 57 18.26 -0.13 12.32
N ASP A 58 19.53 -0.52 12.44
CA ASP A 58 19.90 -1.88 12.88
C ASP A 58 19.36 -2.22 14.29
N ASP A 59 19.17 -1.21 15.15
CA ASP A 59 18.56 -1.34 16.49
C ASP A 59 17.03 -1.24 16.50
N GLY A 60 16.38 -1.02 15.35
CA GLY A 60 14.92 -0.94 15.19
C GLY A 60 14.25 0.32 15.76
N ASN A 61 15.01 1.24 16.36
CA ASN A 61 14.48 2.41 17.07
C ASN A 61 14.15 3.60 16.15
N GLU A 62 14.72 3.63 14.94
CA GLU A 62 14.45 4.66 13.95
C GLU A 62 13.87 4.04 12.69
N LYS A 63 12.75 4.59 12.24
CA LYS A 63 12.02 4.13 11.05
C LYS A 63 11.64 5.32 10.20
N VAL A 64 11.91 5.25 8.90
CA VAL A 64 11.53 6.26 7.92
C VAL A 64 10.70 5.59 6.83
N VAL A 65 9.47 6.06 6.64
CA VAL A 65 8.61 5.68 5.50
C VAL A 65 8.79 6.68 4.38
N VAL A 66 9.22 6.20 3.21
CA VAL A 66 9.52 7.02 2.03
C VAL A 66 8.32 7.01 1.10
N GLY A 67 7.73 8.17 0.84
CA GLY A 67 6.48 8.30 0.07
C GLY A 67 6.65 8.73 -1.38
N SER A 68 7.87 9.03 -1.83
CA SER A 68 8.15 9.48 -3.20
C SER A 68 9.62 9.23 -3.58
N ILE A 69 9.89 9.18 -4.88
CA ILE A 69 11.27 9.13 -5.42
C ILE A 69 12.05 10.35 -4.93
N GLU A 70 11.48 11.56 -5.06
CA GLU A 70 12.12 12.80 -4.60
C GLU A 70 12.56 12.73 -3.12
N LYS A 71 11.70 12.19 -2.24
CA LYS A 71 12.04 12.02 -0.83
C LYS A 71 13.19 11.03 -0.64
N LEU A 72 13.22 9.93 -1.40
CA LEU A 72 14.33 8.97 -1.37
C LEU A 72 15.63 9.63 -1.80
N GLU A 73 15.62 10.35 -2.92
CA GLU A 73 16.80 11.01 -3.48
C GLU A 73 17.33 12.08 -2.50
N LYS A 74 16.44 12.86 -1.88
CA LYS A 74 16.82 13.87 -0.89
C LYS A 74 17.47 13.26 0.35
N LEU A 75 16.97 12.12 0.83
CA LEU A 75 17.45 11.48 2.05
C LEU A 75 18.72 10.65 1.83
N SER A 76 18.86 10.02 0.66
CA SER A 76 19.99 9.14 0.34
C SER A 76 21.11 9.84 -0.43
N GLY A 77 20.81 10.95 -1.13
CA GLY A 77 21.72 11.59 -2.07
C GLY A 77 21.92 10.82 -3.38
N ILE A 78 21.15 9.74 -3.61
CA ILE A 78 21.28 8.86 -4.79
C ILE A 78 20.09 9.12 -5.71
N LYS A 79 20.36 9.32 -7.01
CA LYS A 79 19.29 9.39 -8.02
C LYS A 79 18.73 8.02 -8.32
N VAL A 80 17.41 7.91 -8.44
CA VAL A 80 16.72 6.62 -8.60
C VAL A 80 15.73 6.69 -9.76
N THR A 81 15.87 5.76 -10.70
CA THR A 81 14.98 5.64 -11.88
C THR A 81 14.19 4.34 -11.90
N ASP A 82 14.60 3.35 -11.12
CA ASP A 82 13.94 2.05 -11.00
C ASP A 82 13.88 1.67 -9.51
N LEU A 83 12.66 1.43 -9.03
CA LEU A 83 12.37 1.13 -7.64
C LEU A 83 12.34 -0.36 -7.32
N HIS A 84 12.64 -1.26 -8.27
CA HIS A 84 12.66 -2.70 -7.96
C HIS A 84 13.77 -3.04 -6.96
N ARG A 85 13.52 -4.06 -6.13
CA ARG A 85 14.38 -4.52 -5.01
C ARG A 85 15.89 -4.45 -5.32
N HIS A 86 16.30 -5.16 -6.37
CA HIS A 86 17.69 -5.28 -6.81
C HIS A 86 18.36 -3.96 -7.21
N LYS A 87 17.59 -2.89 -7.41
CA LYS A 87 18.07 -1.54 -7.72
C LYS A 87 18.12 -0.61 -6.51
N ILE A 88 17.41 -0.92 -5.43
CA ILE A 88 17.29 -0.01 -4.27
C ILE A 88 17.70 -0.61 -2.93
N ASP A 89 17.88 -1.93 -2.81
CA ASP A 89 18.22 -2.57 -1.52
C ASP A 89 19.58 -2.09 -0.96
N HIS A 90 20.50 -1.65 -1.83
CA HIS A 90 21.79 -1.09 -1.43
C HIS A 90 21.72 0.39 -1.01
N ILE A 91 20.60 1.07 -1.22
CA ILE A 91 20.42 2.49 -0.89
C ILE A 91 20.17 2.64 0.61
N THR A 92 21.04 3.37 1.27
CA THR A 92 20.95 3.66 2.71
C THR A 92 20.58 5.12 2.97
N ILE A 93 19.96 5.37 4.12
CA ILE A 93 19.63 6.73 4.59
C ILE A 93 20.45 7.02 5.85
N PRO A 94 21.19 8.13 5.96
CA PRO A 94 21.89 8.51 7.19
C PRO A 94 20.91 8.64 8.37
N SER A 95 21.28 8.13 9.54
CA SER A 95 20.45 8.25 10.73
C SER A 95 20.26 9.70 11.15
N GLY A 96 19.00 10.11 11.37
CA GLY A 96 18.65 11.42 11.92
C GLY A 96 19.03 11.59 13.38
N ARG A 97 19.36 10.49 14.09
CA ARG A 97 19.88 10.49 15.46
C ARG A 97 21.37 10.85 15.54
N GLY A 98 22.05 10.99 14.40
CA GLY A 98 23.46 11.38 14.28
C GLY A 98 24.37 10.26 13.78
N SER A 99 25.57 10.64 13.31
CA SER A 99 26.51 9.75 12.61
C SER A 99 26.92 8.49 13.38
N LYS A 100 26.92 8.54 14.72
CA LYS A 100 27.25 7.40 15.58
C LYS A 100 26.26 6.23 15.49
N PHE A 101 25.04 6.49 15.05
CA PHE A 101 24.01 5.46 14.87
C PHE A 101 24.00 4.87 13.45
N GLY A 102 24.93 5.32 12.59
CA GLY A 102 25.13 4.79 11.25
C GLY A 102 24.00 5.17 10.30
N VAL A 103 23.43 4.17 9.64
CA VAL A 103 22.47 4.32 8.54
C VAL A 103 21.24 3.44 8.77
N LEU A 104 20.15 3.80 8.12
CA LEU A 104 18.96 2.98 8.00
C LEU A 104 19.03 2.20 6.67
N ARG A 105 18.53 0.97 6.70
CA ARG A 105 18.42 0.07 5.54
C ARG A 105 16.95 -0.25 5.28
N ARG A 106 16.60 -0.45 4.00
CA ARG A 106 15.25 -0.88 3.65
C ARG A 106 14.97 -2.25 4.27
N VAL A 107 13.74 -2.49 4.72
CA VAL A 107 13.28 -3.85 5.07
C VAL A 107 13.28 -4.73 3.82
N ASP A 108 13.54 -6.03 3.93
CA ASP A 108 13.67 -6.89 2.73
C ASP A 108 12.33 -7.16 2.02
N ASP A 109 11.23 -7.11 2.75
CA ASP A 109 9.90 -7.49 2.26
C ASP A 109 9.39 -6.58 1.13
N VAL A 110 8.55 -7.17 0.27
CA VAL A 110 7.76 -6.49 -0.76
C VAL A 110 6.29 -6.47 -0.36
N PHE A 111 5.47 -5.67 -1.05
CA PHE A 111 4.03 -5.63 -0.86
C PHE A 111 3.34 -6.94 -1.29
N ASP A 112 2.22 -7.22 -0.64
CA ASP A 112 1.17 -8.11 -1.15
C ASP A 112 0.62 -7.56 -2.47
N CYS A 113 0.47 -8.40 -3.50
CA CYS A 113 0.04 -7.93 -4.82
C CYS A 113 -1.38 -7.35 -4.81
N TRP A 114 -2.24 -7.80 -3.89
CA TRP A 114 -3.58 -7.22 -3.66
C TRP A 114 -3.52 -5.77 -3.16
N PHE A 115 -2.41 -5.37 -2.52
CA PHE A 115 -2.18 -3.96 -2.19
C PHE A 115 -1.95 -3.14 -3.46
N GLU A 116 -1.21 -3.67 -4.43
CA GLU A 116 -0.95 -3.00 -5.70
C GLU A 116 -2.23 -2.89 -6.54
N SER A 117 -2.97 -3.99 -6.70
CA SER A 117 -4.24 -3.97 -7.44
C SER A 117 -5.31 -3.11 -6.76
N GLY A 118 -5.40 -3.14 -5.43
CA GLY A 118 -6.29 -2.26 -4.66
C GLY A 118 -5.89 -0.78 -4.73
N SER A 119 -4.61 -0.48 -5.01
CA SER A 119 -4.13 0.88 -5.23
C SER A 119 -4.43 1.43 -6.62
N MET A 120 -4.87 0.57 -7.55
CA MET A 120 -5.10 0.90 -8.95
C MET A 120 -5.86 2.23 -9.14
N PRO A 121 -6.98 2.53 -8.44
CA PRO A 121 -7.80 3.71 -8.72
C PRO A 121 -7.05 5.05 -8.70
N TYR A 122 -5.98 5.15 -7.91
CA TYR A 122 -5.13 6.36 -7.84
C TYR A 122 -3.74 6.13 -8.44
N ALA A 123 -3.20 4.91 -8.36
CA ALA A 123 -1.85 4.62 -8.82
C ALA A 123 -1.71 4.71 -10.36
N TYR A 124 -2.73 4.32 -11.13
CA TYR A 124 -2.63 4.30 -12.60
C TYR A 124 -2.42 5.70 -13.22
N ILE A 125 -2.80 6.74 -12.48
CA ILE A 125 -2.81 8.12 -12.95
C ILE A 125 -1.76 8.98 -12.24
N HIS A 126 -0.86 8.35 -11.48
CA HIS A 126 0.20 9.01 -10.72
C HIS A 126 -0.31 10.01 -9.65
N TYR A 127 -1.53 9.82 -9.15
CA TYR A 127 -2.04 10.58 -8.01
C TYR A 127 -1.22 10.24 -6.74
N PRO A 128 -0.89 11.21 -5.88
CA PRO A 128 -1.26 12.62 -5.89
C PRO A 128 -0.22 13.55 -6.57
N PHE A 129 0.73 13.01 -7.34
CA PHE A 129 1.78 13.83 -7.96
C PHE A 129 1.28 14.55 -9.21
N GLU A 130 0.43 13.88 -9.98
CA GLU A 130 -0.17 14.39 -11.22
C GLU A 130 -1.67 14.08 -11.26
N ASN A 131 -2.38 14.68 -12.24
CA ASN A 131 -3.76 14.35 -12.60
C ASN A 131 -4.77 14.41 -11.43
N LYS A 132 -4.57 15.35 -10.50
CA LYS A 132 -5.41 15.48 -9.30
C LYS A 132 -6.87 15.74 -9.64
N GLU A 133 -7.13 16.74 -10.48
CA GLU A 133 -8.48 17.12 -10.88
C GLU A 133 -9.17 15.97 -11.63
N LEU A 134 -8.40 15.22 -12.43
CA LEU A 134 -8.90 14.06 -13.15
C LEU A 134 -9.26 12.92 -12.18
N PHE A 135 -8.45 12.64 -11.15
CA PHE A 135 -8.80 11.67 -10.11
C PHE A 135 -10.03 12.12 -9.31
N GLU A 136 -10.04 13.35 -8.81
CA GLU A 136 -11.11 13.89 -7.95
C GLU A 136 -12.47 13.98 -8.67
N SER A 137 -12.47 14.18 -10.00
CA SER A 137 -13.69 14.20 -10.80
C SER A 137 -14.19 12.81 -11.23
N ASN A 138 -13.37 11.76 -11.14
CA ASN A 138 -13.72 10.40 -11.57
C ASN A 138 -13.81 9.39 -10.41
N PHE A 139 -13.38 9.77 -9.21
CA PHE A 139 -13.57 8.99 -8.00
C PHE A 139 -14.82 9.49 -7.24
N PRO A 140 -15.74 8.60 -6.80
CA PRO A 140 -15.72 7.14 -6.89
C PRO A 140 -16.12 6.61 -8.28
N GLY A 141 -15.58 5.45 -8.65
CA GLY A 141 -15.92 4.78 -9.92
C GLY A 141 -17.38 4.31 -9.96
N HIS A 142 -17.98 4.33 -11.16
CA HIS A 142 -19.41 4.06 -11.34
C HIS A 142 -19.76 2.56 -11.41
N PHE A 143 -18.86 1.72 -11.92
CA PHE A 143 -19.12 0.29 -12.16
C PHE A 143 -17.83 -0.52 -12.21
N VAL A 144 -17.88 -1.74 -11.67
CA VAL A 144 -16.84 -2.78 -11.78
C VAL A 144 -17.52 -4.13 -11.96
N ALA A 145 -16.94 -5.02 -12.77
CA ALA A 145 -17.43 -6.37 -12.98
C ALA A 145 -16.28 -7.36 -13.06
N GLU A 146 -16.25 -8.28 -12.11
CA GLU A 146 -15.22 -9.30 -11.99
C GLU A 146 -15.85 -10.65 -11.58
N GLY A 147 -15.03 -11.70 -11.53
CA GLY A 147 -15.43 -13.00 -11.03
C GLY A 147 -15.82 -13.00 -9.53
N LEU A 148 -16.62 -14.00 -9.13
CA LEU A 148 -17.07 -14.16 -7.73
C LEU A 148 -15.90 -14.33 -6.74
N ASP A 149 -14.78 -14.88 -7.21
CA ASP A 149 -13.54 -15.03 -6.45
C ASP A 149 -12.99 -13.69 -5.94
N GLN A 150 -13.28 -12.56 -6.61
CA GLN A 150 -12.87 -11.23 -6.17
C GLN A 150 -13.54 -10.76 -4.87
N THR A 151 -14.54 -11.50 -4.35
CA THR A 151 -15.00 -11.29 -2.98
C THR A 151 -13.93 -11.58 -1.92
N ARG A 152 -12.79 -12.14 -2.31
CA ARG A 152 -11.61 -12.44 -1.47
C ARG A 152 -10.29 -11.95 -2.09
N GLY A 153 -10.38 -11.04 -3.05
CA GLY A 153 -9.22 -10.28 -3.56
C GLY A 153 -8.88 -9.09 -2.68
#